data_AF-L0DJ53-F1
#
_entry.id   AF-L0DJ53-F1
#
_cell.length_a   1.000
_cell.length_b   1.000
_cell.length_c   1.000
_cell.angle_alpha   90.00
_cell.angle_beta   90.00
_cell.angle_gamma   90.00
#
_symmetry.space_group_name_H-M   'P 1'
#
loop_
_entity.id
_entity.type
_entity.pdbx_description
1 polymer ?
#
loop_
_entity_poly.entity_id
_entity_poly.type
_entity_poly.pdbx_seq_one_letter_code
_entity_poly.pdbx_strand_id
1 'polypeptide(L)'
;MTQSEFNHLLDSINVLSPEQIQLLRRELDSRLAATTPAPAGHEELQQRLLAAGLLSEIKPPITDLTAYRNRRAVPIQGEPLSETVIRERR
;
A
#
# COMPACT_ATOMS: atom_id res chain seq x y z
N MET A 1 27.21 -12.07 -6.58
CA MET A 1 26.40 -12.75 -7.61
C MET A 1 26.75 -12.13 -8.95
N THR A 2 26.98 -12.94 -9.98
CA THR A 2 27.30 -12.45 -11.33
C THR A 2 26.03 -12.10 -12.10
N GLN A 3 26.11 -11.20 -13.08
CA GLN A 3 24.94 -10.77 -13.87
C GLN A 3 24.25 -11.95 -14.57
N SER A 4 25.04 -12.93 -15.00
CA SER A 4 24.55 -14.18 -15.61
C SER A 4 23.75 -15.04 -14.64
N GLU A 5 24.18 -15.15 -13.38
CA GLU A 5 23.44 -15.89 -12.34
C GLU A 5 22.10 -15.20 -12.02
N PHE A 6 22.07 -13.87 -12.03
CA PHE A 6 20.85 -13.11 -11.78
C PHE A 6 19.81 -13.30 -12.89
N ASN A 7 20.24 -13.24 -14.15
CA ASN A 7 19.35 -13.44 -15.29
C ASN A 7 18.78 -14.87 -15.31
N HIS A 8 19.59 -15.88 -14.98
CA HIS A 8 19.11 -17.26 -14.86
C HIS A 8 18.05 -17.42 -13.75
N LEU A 9 18.20 -16.68 -12.65
CA LEU A 9 17.20 -16.63 -11.57
C LEU A 9 15.89 -16.01 -12.05
N LEU A 10 15.94 -14.92 -12.83
CA LEU A 10 14.74 -14.30 -13.42
C LEU A 10 14.00 -15.26 -14.38
N ASP A 11 14.74 -16.01 -15.19
CA ASP A 11 14.13 -17.01 -16.09
C ASP A 11 13.45 -18.13 -15.31
N SER A 12 14.04 -18.56 -14.19
CA SER A 12 13.44 -19.59 -13.33
C SER A 12 12.14 -19.15 -12.66
N ILE A 13 11.95 -17.83 -12.43
CA ILE A 13 10.71 -17.27 -11.86
C ILE A 13 9.54 -17.41 -12.83
N ASN A 14 9.79 -17.33 -14.14
CA ASN A 14 8.74 -17.43 -15.18
C ASN A 14 8.11 -18.83 -15.26
N VAL A 15 8.75 -19.85 -14.70
CA VAL A 15 8.28 -21.25 -14.71
C VAL A 15 7.54 -21.62 -13.42
N LEU A 16 7.49 -20.72 -12.44
CA LEU A 16 6.88 -20.99 -11.14
C LEU A 16 5.35 -21.08 -11.23
N SER A 17 4.78 -21.94 -10.40
CA SER A 17 3.33 -22.04 -10.24
C SER A 17 2.76 -20.78 -9.56
N PRO A 18 1.46 -20.48 -9.73
CA PRO A 18 0.83 -19.34 -9.07
C PRO A 18 1.01 -19.32 -7.55
N GLU A 19 1.00 -20.48 -6.90
CA GLU A 19 1.22 -20.61 -5.46
C GLU A 19 2.67 -20.30 -5.06
N GLN A 20 3.63 -20.76 -5.85
CA GLN A 20 5.05 -20.49 -5.64
C GLN A 20 5.37 -18.99 -5.85
N ILE A 21 4.73 -18.36 -6.83
CA ILE A 21 4.84 -16.91 -7.05
C ILE A 21 4.28 -16.14 -5.86
N GLN A 22 3.14 -16.56 -5.30
CA GLN A 22 2.57 -15.92 -4.12
C GLN A 22 3.47 -16.06 -2.88
N LEU A 23 4.07 -17.23 -2.69
CA LEU A 23 5.00 -17.47 -1.59
C LEU A 23 6.27 -16.63 -1.74
N LEU A 24 6.85 -16.60 -2.95
CA LEU A 24 8.01 -15.76 -3.28
C LEU A 24 7.70 -14.29 -3.03
N ARG A 25 6.54 -13.81 -3.48
CA ARG A 25 6.10 -12.42 -3.28
C ARG A 25 6.03 -12.07 -1.79
N ARG A 26 5.42 -12.91 -0.96
CA ARG A 26 5.33 -12.67 0.50
C ARG A 26 6.71 -12.57 1.13
N GLU A 27 7.63 -13.44 0.72
CA GLU A 27 8.99 -13.48 1.24
C GLU A 27 9.77 -12.21 0.85
N LEU A 28 9.71 -11.82 -0.43
CA LEU A 28 10.29 -10.57 -0.92
C LEU A 28 9.69 -9.34 -0.22
N ASP A 29 8.35 -9.26 -0.13
CA ASP A 29 7.65 -8.16 0.54
C ASP A 29 8.07 -8.05 2.01
N SER A 30 8.26 -9.17 2.72
CA SER A 30 8.73 -9.17 4.11
C SER A 30 10.17 -8.67 4.26
N ARG A 31 11.07 -9.03 3.33
CA ARG A 31 12.45 -8.56 3.33
C ARG A 31 12.54 -7.07 2.97
N LEU A 32 11.75 -6.63 2.00
CA LEU A 32 11.66 -5.23 1.61
C LEU A 32 11.05 -4.38 2.74
N ALA A 33 10.02 -4.87 3.42
CA ALA A 33 9.43 -4.21 4.57
C ALA A 33 10.41 -4.12 5.76
N ALA A 34 11.26 -5.12 5.99
CA ALA A 34 12.29 -5.07 7.02
C ALA A 34 13.42 -4.06 6.70
N THR A 35 13.60 -3.73 5.41
CA THR A 35 14.63 -2.79 4.94
C THR A 35 14.08 -1.37 4.77
N THR A 36 12.75 -1.22 4.76
CA THR A 36 12.07 0.05 4.53
C THR A 36 11.43 0.52 5.84
N PRO A 37 11.88 1.61 6.47
CA PRO A 37 11.15 2.16 7.59
C PRO A 37 9.76 2.63 7.13
N ALA A 38 8.69 2.07 7.69
CA ALA A 38 7.36 2.68 7.58
C ALA A 38 7.33 3.94 8.47
N PRO A 39 6.85 5.11 7.99
CA PRO A 39 5.82 5.30 6.97
C PRO A 39 6.26 6.21 5.81
N ALA A 40 7.16 5.76 4.92
CA ALA A 40 7.48 6.50 3.68
C ALA A 40 6.44 6.29 2.56
N GLY A 41 5.76 5.14 2.53
CA GLY A 41 4.95 4.74 1.38
C GLY A 41 3.70 5.58 1.11
N HIS A 42 3.09 6.19 2.15
CA HIS A 42 1.95 7.09 1.95
C HIS A 42 2.40 8.46 1.44
N GLU A 43 3.47 9.01 2.01
CA GLU A 43 4.03 10.30 1.57
C GLU A 43 4.58 10.18 0.14
N GLU A 44 5.34 9.13 -0.17
CA GLU A 44 5.83 8.87 -1.53
C GLU A 44 4.69 8.68 -2.53
N LEU A 45 3.63 7.97 -2.15
CA LEU A 45 2.44 7.83 -2.99
C LEU A 45 1.76 9.19 -3.22
N GLN A 46 1.57 9.98 -2.15
CA GLN A 46 0.98 11.31 -2.25
C GLN A 46 1.82 12.24 -3.14
N GLN A 47 3.15 12.19 -3.02
CA GLN A 47 4.09 12.93 -3.88
C GLN A 47 3.94 12.50 -5.35
N ARG A 48 3.84 11.19 -5.63
CA ARG A 48 3.61 10.69 -7.00
C ARG A 48 2.27 11.13 -7.56
N LEU A 49 1.22 11.15 -6.75
CA LEU A 49 -0.12 11.59 -7.16
C LEU A 49 -0.16 13.11 -7.43
N LEU A 50 0.55 13.90 -6.63
CA LEU A 50 0.73 15.33 -6.84
C LEU A 50 1.49 15.60 -8.14
N ALA A 51 2.61 14.88 -8.37
CA ALA A 51 3.40 14.98 -9.60
C ALA A 51 2.62 14.58 -10.86
N ALA A 52 1.69 13.63 -10.74
CA ALA A 52 0.79 13.22 -11.81
C ALA A 52 -0.39 14.20 -12.04
N GLY A 53 -0.54 15.24 -11.19
CA GLY A 53 -1.66 16.18 -11.26
C GLY A 53 -3.00 15.61 -10.79
N LEU A 54 -3.00 14.44 -10.16
CA LEU A 54 -4.20 13.81 -9.58
C LEU A 54 -4.58 14.43 -8.23
N LEU A 55 -3.59 14.97 -7.52
CA LEU A 55 -3.79 15.82 -6.34
C LEU A 55 -3.37 17.25 -6.69
N SER A 56 -4.10 18.23 -6.17
CA SER A 56 -3.73 19.65 -6.29
C SER A 56 -2.70 20.07 -5.24
N GLU A 57 -2.75 19.49 -4.04
CA GLU A 57 -1.86 19.80 -2.92
C GLU A 57 -1.89 18.67 -1.88
N ILE A 58 -0.85 18.59 -1.05
CA ILE A 58 -0.80 17.74 0.13
C ILE A 58 -0.99 18.62 1.36
N LYS A 59 -2.15 18.51 2.02
CA LYS A 59 -2.47 19.33 3.19
C LYS A 59 -1.62 18.91 4.40
N PRO A 60 -1.10 19.87 5.19
CA PRO A 60 -0.39 19.54 6.41
C PRO A 60 -1.33 18.86 7.41
N PRO A 61 -0.80 18.02 8.31
CA PRO A 61 -1.57 17.44 9.40
C PRO A 61 -2.28 18.52 10.23
N ILE A 62 -3.54 18.28 10.59
CA ILE A 62 -4.30 19.20 11.44
C ILE A 62 -3.72 19.12 12.85
N THR A 63 -3.07 20.19 13.31
CA THR A 63 -2.48 20.28 14.64
C THR A 63 -3.43 20.91 15.66
N ASP A 64 -4.26 21.85 15.22
CA ASP A 64 -5.27 22.50 16.06
C ASP A 64 -6.66 21.88 15.84
N LEU A 65 -7.13 21.15 16.86
CA LEU A 65 -8.44 20.50 16.85
C LEU A 65 -9.54 21.35 17.50
N THR A 66 -9.26 22.58 17.94
CA THR A 66 -10.25 23.44 18.62
C THR A 66 -11.50 23.68 17.79
N ALA A 67 -11.35 23.87 16.47
CA ALA A 67 -12.45 24.03 15.52
C ALA A 67 -13.39 22.80 15.44
N TYR A 68 -12.95 21.64 15.94
CA TYR A 68 -13.69 20.38 15.91
C TYR A 68 -14.28 20.01 17.27
N ARG A 69 -14.00 20.77 18.34
CA ARG A 69 -14.37 20.44 19.72
C ARG A 69 -15.86 20.19 19.93
N ASN A 70 -16.72 20.88 19.18
CA ASN A 70 -18.18 20.76 19.30
C ASN A 70 -18.81 19.76 18.32
N ARG A 71 -17.99 19.07 17.50
CA ARG A 71 -18.49 18.04 16.60
C ARG A 71 -18.81 16.78 17.40
N ARG A 72 -20.00 16.23 17.19
CA ARG A 72 -20.39 14.95 17.77
C ARG A 72 -20.10 13.85 16.78
N ALA A 73 -19.51 12.75 17.24
CA ALA A 73 -19.34 11.56 16.42
C ALA A 73 -20.71 11.06 15.99
N VAL A 74 -20.87 10.77 14.69
CA VAL A 74 -22.06 10.14 14.16
C VAL A 74 -21.85 8.63 14.27
N PRO A 75 -22.69 7.89 15.02
CA PRO A 75 -22.58 6.45 15.07
C PRO A 75 -22.94 5.89 13.69
N ILE A 76 -22.01 5.16 13.09
CA ILE A 76 -22.26 4.45 11.84
C ILE A 76 -23.00 3.15 12.21
N GLN A 77 -24.15 2.93 11.58
CA GLN A 77 -24.92 1.69 11.72
C GLN A 77 -24.74 0.83 10.48
N GLY A 78 -24.67 -0.49 10.66
CA GLY A 78 -24.49 -1.46 9.58
C GLY A 78 -23.03 -1.86 9.34
N GLU A 79 -22.83 -2.66 8.29
CA GLU A 79 -21.51 -3.14 7.85
C GLU A 79 -20.77 -2.02 7.09
N PRO A 80 -19.44 -1.88 7.28
CA PRO A 80 -18.67 -0.92 6.52
C PRO A 80 -18.69 -1.27 5.03
N LEU A 81 -18.88 -0.25 4.19
CA LEU A 81 -18.92 -0.40 2.72
C LEU A 81 -17.68 -1.13 2.18
N SER A 82 -16.52 -0.96 2.81
CA SER A 82 -15.30 -1.67 2.43
C SER A 82 -15.45 -3.19 2.50
N GLU A 83 -16.14 -3.72 3.52
CA GLU A 83 -16.39 -5.16 3.64
C GLU A 83 -17.42 -5.63 2.60
N THR A 84 -18.47 -4.84 2.37
CA THR A 84 -19.47 -5.12 1.33
C THR A 84 -18.82 -5.20 -0.07
N VAL A 85 -17.99 -4.22 -0.41
CA VAL A 85 -17.29 -4.16 -1.71
C VAL A 85 -16.35 -5.35 -1.92
N ILE A 86 -15.68 -5.81 -0.86
CA ILE A 86 -14.80 -6.98 -0.94
C ILE A 86 -15.61 -8.26 -1.16
N ARG A 87 -16.74 -8.42 -0.44
CA ARG A 87 -17.59 -9.61 -0.53
C ARG A 87 -18.23 -9.75 -1.92
N GLU A 88 -18.73 -8.67 -2.51
CA GLU A 88 -19.42 -8.71 -3.81
C GLU A 88 -18.49 -8.89 -5.01
N ARG A 89 -17.18 -8.69 -4.85
CA ARG A 89 -16.18 -8.79 -5.92
C ARG A 89 -15.37 -10.10 -5.90
N ARG A 90 -15.67 -11.03 -4.99
CA ARG A 90 -15.12 -12.39 -4.97
C ARG A 90 -16.09 -13.35 -5.63
#